data_AF-A0A4Z1ADZ1-F1
#
_entry.id   AF-A0A4Z1ADZ1-F1
#
_cell.length_a   1.000
_cell.length_b   1.000
_cell.length_c   1.000
_cell.angle_alpha   90.00
_cell.angle_beta   90.00
_cell.angle_gamma   90.00
#
_symmetry.space_group_name_H-M   'P 1'
#
loop_
_entity.id
_entity.type
_entity.pdbx_description
1 polymer ?
#
loop_
_entity_poly.entity_id
_entity_poly.type
_entity_poly.pdbx_seq_one_letter_code
_entity_poly.pdbx_strand_id
1 'polypeptide(L)'
;MNVKRKGSLFYFGERILLGTAGIVTEPHSHYAVSILVSLTDSFHLYTKSDSVIESQGIIIPPNYYHRLAAENSEMLIIQLDPKSVEYKRIVMDDSPKFIDEGTRLKIQKLAEPLFSDSLSCELARNIYNQILSSLGSETIPKKYDHRIEMVIQKIKEKIPNPVTLTELSEISGISTDRFMHLFKENMGIPLRQYLLWQRLHIAAKLLQGGENLTTASHAAGFSDQAHLSRTFKKMFGVKPSLFLGSQSLRKVCFCED
;
A
#
# COMPACT_ATOMS: atom_id res chain seq x y z
N MET A 1 15.44 5.36 27.93
CA MET A 1 14.90 5.62 26.58
C MET A 1 15.33 4.47 25.69
N ASN A 2 14.40 3.62 25.25
CA ASN A 2 14.73 2.55 24.30
C ASN A 2 15.10 3.19 22.95
N VAL A 3 16.28 2.83 22.43
CA VAL A 3 16.72 3.25 21.10
C VAL A 3 15.81 2.55 20.08
N LYS A 4 14.97 3.32 19.37
CA LYS A 4 14.06 2.76 18.36
C LYS A 4 14.86 2.13 17.23
N ARG A 5 14.50 0.90 16.85
CA ARG A 5 15.22 0.16 15.80
C ARG A 5 14.80 0.65 14.43
N LYS A 6 15.76 0.93 13.55
CA LYS A 6 15.47 1.10 12.12
C LYS A 6 15.02 -0.24 11.54
N GLY A 7 13.80 -0.26 10.99
CA GLY A 7 13.25 -1.43 10.30
C GLY A 7 13.53 -1.39 8.79
N SER A 8 12.81 -2.22 8.05
CA SER A 8 13.03 -2.45 6.62
C SER A 8 11.73 -2.35 5.84
N LEU A 9 11.82 -1.89 4.60
CA LEU A 9 10.74 -1.80 3.63
C LEU A 9 10.97 -2.78 2.48
N PHE A 10 9.96 -3.61 2.21
CA PHE A 10 9.97 -4.55 1.08
C PHE A 10 8.76 -4.30 0.18
N TYR A 11 9.01 -4.26 -1.12
CA TYR A 11 8.01 -4.27 -2.17
C TYR A 11 7.93 -5.65 -2.81
N PHE A 12 6.72 -6.18 -2.99
CA PHE A 12 6.43 -7.38 -3.78
C PHE A 12 5.42 -7.00 -4.86
N GLY A 13 5.93 -6.47 -5.98
CA GLY A 13 5.12 -5.75 -6.95
C GLY A 13 4.45 -4.52 -6.30
N GLU A 14 3.12 -4.52 -6.24
CA GLU A 14 2.31 -3.43 -5.65
C GLU A 14 2.06 -3.58 -4.14
N ARG A 15 2.56 -4.66 -3.53
CA ARG A 15 2.39 -4.99 -2.11
C ARG A 15 3.55 -4.43 -1.30
N ILE A 16 3.27 -3.95 -0.09
CA ILE A 16 4.28 -3.40 0.81
C ILE A 16 4.30 -4.16 2.13
N LEU A 17 5.50 -4.46 2.62
CA LEU A 17 5.79 -4.88 3.98
C LEU A 17 6.81 -3.92 4.59
N LEU A 18 6.41 -3.21 5.64
CA LEU A 18 7.23 -2.17 6.27
C LEU A 18 7.32 -2.41 7.77
N GLY A 19 8.53 -2.59 8.28
CA GLY A 19 8.88 -2.38 9.68
C GLY A 19 9.49 -0.99 9.86
N THR A 20 9.01 -0.20 10.82
CA THR A 20 9.55 1.14 11.10
C THR A 20 9.59 1.42 12.59
N ALA A 21 10.52 2.31 13.00
CA ALA A 21 10.66 2.81 14.37
C ALA A 21 9.43 3.60 14.88
N GLY A 22 8.57 4.01 13.96
CA GLY A 22 7.43 4.88 14.18
C GLY A 22 7.19 5.74 12.95
N ILE A 23 5.97 6.21 12.79
CA ILE A 23 5.61 7.06 11.65
C ILE A 23 4.48 8.01 12.03
N VAL A 24 4.56 9.23 11.54
CA VAL A 24 3.44 10.16 11.51
C VAL A 24 3.13 10.42 10.06
N THR A 25 1.87 10.25 9.69
CA THR A 25 1.38 10.59 8.37
C THR A 25 0.60 11.89 8.42
N GLU A 26 0.48 12.51 7.25
CA GLU A 26 -0.49 13.55 6.98
C GLU A 26 -1.82 12.89 6.60
N PRO A 27 -2.94 13.62 6.73
CA PRO A 27 -4.23 13.05 6.37
C PRO A 27 -4.27 12.60 4.91
N HIS A 28 -4.65 11.34 4.70
CA HIS A 28 -4.57 10.70 3.39
C HIS A 28 -5.62 9.59 3.25
N SER A 29 -5.80 9.14 2.01
CA SER A 29 -6.56 7.94 1.68
C SER A 29 -5.98 7.32 0.41
N HIS A 30 -5.96 6.00 0.33
CA HIS A 30 -5.30 5.29 -0.76
C HIS A 30 -6.02 4.02 -1.16
N TYR A 31 -5.63 3.50 -2.33
CA TYR A 31 -6.22 2.31 -2.92
C TYR A 31 -5.98 1.05 -2.07
N ALA A 32 -4.78 0.90 -1.51
CA ALA A 32 -4.43 -0.30 -0.77
C ALA A 32 -5.27 -0.45 0.51
N VAL A 33 -5.47 -1.70 0.95
CA VAL A 33 -5.76 -1.99 2.35
C VAL A 33 -4.50 -1.75 3.15
N SER A 34 -4.63 -1.09 4.30
CA SER A 34 -3.54 -0.92 5.25
C SER A 34 -3.79 -1.79 6.48
N ILE A 35 -2.85 -2.67 6.79
CA ILE A 35 -2.85 -3.41 8.07
C ILE A 35 -1.75 -2.76 8.92
N LEU A 36 -2.15 -2.21 10.06
CA LEU A 36 -1.26 -1.51 10.99
C LEU A 36 -1.21 -2.29 12.29
N VAL A 37 -0.02 -2.69 12.71
CA VAL A 37 0.20 -3.37 13.98
C VAL A 37 1.35 -2.69 14.71
N SER A 38 1.11 -2.20 15.92
CA SER A 38 2.20 -1.76 16.79
C SER A 38 2.95 -2.95 17.35
N LEU A 39 4.26 -2.82 17.52
CA LEU A 39 5.13 -3.82 18.14
C LEU A 39 5.51 -3.46 19.58
N THR A 40 5.24 -2.22 20.00
CA THR A 40 5.61 -1.70 21.32
C THR A 40 4.42 -1.03 22.00
N ASP A 41 4.16 0.24 21.70
CA ASP A 41 3.09 1.05 22.30
C ASP A 41 1.86 1.18 21.39
N SER A 42 0.73 1.65 21.91
CA SER A 42 -0.44 2.00 21.10
C SER A 42 -0.15 3.15 20.12
N PHE A 43 -0.98 3.27 19.09
CA PHE A 43 -0.97 4.38 18.14
C PHE A 43 -2.36 4.99 18.01
N HIS A 44 -2.41 6.19 17.42
CA HIS A 44 -3.65 6.91 17.18
C HIS A 44 -3.93 7.04 15.68
N LEU A 45 -5.19 6.80 15.31
CA LEU A 45 -5.73 7.15 14.00
C LEU A 45 -6.74 8.28 14.15
N TYR A 46 -6.53 9.35 13.40
CA TYR A 46 -7.48 10.45 13.29
C TYR A 46 -8.29 10.26 12.02
N THR A 47 -9.61 10.22 12.15
CA THR A 47 -10.52 10.00 11.03
C THR A 47 -10.96 11.32 10.41
N LYS A 48 -11.78 11.25 9.35
CA LYS A 48 -12.34 12.47 8.70
C LYS A 48 -13.29 13.25 9.61
N SER A 49 -13.91 12.60 10.59
CA SER A 49 -14.83 13.25 11.52
C SER A 49 -14.12 13.77 12.78
N ASP A 50 -12.80 13.92 12.72
CA ASP A 50 -11.93 14.28 13.86
C ASP A 50 -12.04 13.32 15.06
N SER A 51 -12.61 12.13 14.87
CA SER A 51 -12.59 11.09 15.89
C SER A 51 -11.21 10.47 15.97
N VAL A 52 -10.82 10.08 17.17
CA VAL A 52 -9.54 9.45 17.47
C VAL A 52 -9.78 7.98 17.82
N ILE A 53 -9.09 7.08 17.13
CA ILE A 53 -9.07 5.66 17.42
C ILE A 53 -7.69 5.32 17.97
N GLU A 54 -7.62 4.96 19.25
CA GLU A 54 -6.44 4.36 19.83
C GLU A 54 -6.46 2.84 19.57
N SER A 55 -5.35 2.29 19.07
CA SER A 55 -5.26 0.86 18.77
C SER A 55 -3.82 0.36 18.80
N GLN A 56 -3.66 -0.96 18.90
CA GLN A 56 -2.41 -1.67 18.69
C GLN A 56 -2.43 -2.56 17.43
N GLY A 57 -3.59 -2.68 16.78
CA GLY A 57 -3.80 -3.55 15.64
C GLY A 57 -5.09 -3.17 14.93
N ILE A 58 -4.99 -2.69 13.70
CA ILE A 58 -6.17 -2.29 12.91
C ILE A 58 -5.94 -2.53 11.42
N ILE A 59 -7.01 -2.94 10.76
CA ILE A 59 -7.13 -3.05 9.31
C ILE A 59 -7.94 -1.85 8.84
N ILE A 60 -7.40 -1.12 7.87
CA ILE A 60 -8.01 0.05 7.25
C ILE A 60 -8.42 -0.32 5.82
N PRO A 61 -9.71 -0.20 5.46
CA PRO A 61 -10.19 -0.51 4.13
C PRO A 61 -9.73 0.53 3.09
N PRO A 62 -9.84 0.23 1.78
CA PRO A 62 -9.47 1.16 0.72
C PRO A 62 -10.22 2.49 0.82
N ASN A 63 -9.56 3.57 0.45
CA ASN A 63 -10.10 4.95 0.44
C ASN A 63 -10.57 5.47 1.79
N TYR A 64 -10.29 4.78 2.90
CA TYR A 64 -10.60 5.29 4.22
C TYR A 64 -9.67 6.47 4.55
N TYR A 65 -10.26 7.62 4.84
CA TYR A 65 -9.51 8.82 5.19
C TYR A 65 -8.99 8.72 6.61
N HIS A 66 -7.67 8.80 6.76
CA HIS A 66 -7.04 8.71 8.07
C HIS A 66 -5.71 9.47 8.14
N ARG A 67 -5.31 9.79 9.37
CA ARG A 67 -3.96 10.24 9.75
C ARG A 67 -3.45 9.31 10.84
N LEU A 68 -2.24 8.78 10.67
CA LEU A 68 -1.58 7.91 11.65
C LEU A 68 -0.62 8.75 12.50
N ALA A 69 -0.70 8.60 13.82
CA ALA A 69 0.28 9.10 14.77
C ALA A 69 0.80 7.91 15.60
N ALA A 70 1.98 7.42 15.20
CA ALA A 70 2.68 6.30 15.82
C ALA A 70 4.14 6.67 16.07
N GLU A 71 4.43 7.94 16.39
CA GLU A 71 5.81 8.40 16.60
C GLU A 71 6.52 7.63 17.71
N ASN A 72 5.79 7.08 18.68
CA ASN A 72 6.33 6.42 19.86
C ASN A 72 6.35 4.90 19.79
N SER A 73 5.80 4.29 18.74
CA SER A 73 5.70 2.85 18.61
C SER A 73 6.46 2.35 17.39
N GLU A 74 7.23 1.28 17.54
CA GLU A 74 7.65 0.47 16.40
C GLU A 74 6.40 -0.09 15.70
N MET A 75 6.33 0.04 14.38
CA MET A 75 5.16 -0.32 13.59
C MET A 75 5.51 -1.35 12.53
N LEU A 76 4.62 -2.32 12.39
CA LEU A 76 4.42 -3.08 11.16
C LEU A 76 3.30 -2.41 10.35
N ILE A 77 3.59 -2.13 9.09
CA ILE A 77 2.63 -1.61 8.11
C ILE A 77 2.67 -2.53 6.90
N ILE A 78 1.51 -3.09 6.55
CA ILE A 78 1.33 -3.87 5.33
C ILE A 78 0.36 -3.13 4.42
N GLN A 79 0.72 -3.01 3.15
CA GLN A 79 -0.22 -2.61 2.11
C GLN A 79 -0.53 -3.77 1.19
N LEU A 80 -1.81 -4.02 1.00
CA LEU A 80 -2.35 -5.09 0.19
C LEU A 80 -3.19 -4.50 -0.94
N ASP A 81 -2.99 -4.99 -2.16
CA ASP A 81 -3.85 -4.67 -3.31
C ASP A 81 -5.26 -5.24 -3.05
N PRO A 82 -6.34 -4.45 -3.16
CA PRO A 82 -7.73 -4.95 -3.11
C PRO A 82 -8.09 -6.03 -4.14
N LYS A 83 -7.21 -6.31 -5.12
CA LYS A 83 -7.28 -7.47 -6.03
C LYS A 83 -6.74 -8.76 -5.49
N SER A 84 -5.96 -8.69 -4.43
CA SER A 84 -5.39 -9.87 -3.86
C SER A 84 -6.51 -10.82 -3.38
N VAL A 85 -6.27 -12.11 -3.43
CA VAL A 85 -7.22 -13.14 -2.97
C VAL A 85 -7.50 -13.03 -1.46
N GLU A 86 -6.57 -12.42 -0.74
CA GLU A 86 -6.60 -12.17 0.70
C GLU A 86 -7.56 -11.03 1.06
N TYR A 87 -7.75 -10.04 0.18
CA TYR A 87 -8.56 -8.83 0.44
C TYR A 87 -9.96 -9.13 1.00
N LYS A 88 -10.74 -9.99 0.31
CA LYS A 88 -12.15 -10.26 0.65
C LYS A 88 -12.34 -10.88 2.05
N ARG A 89 -11.31 -11.49 2.62
CA ARG A 89 -11.38 -12.07 3.97
C ARG A 89 -11.08 -11.05 5.04
N ILE A 90 -10.05 -10.26 4.78
CA ILE A 90 -9.52 -9.28 5.72
C ILE A 90 -10.50 -8.10 5.83
N VAL A 91 -11.13 -7.72 4.72
CA VAL A 91 -12.09 -6.61 4.64
C VAL A 91 -13.45 -7.14 4.19
N MET A 92 -14.46 -7.04 5.07
CA MET A 92 -15.85 -7.46 4.76
C MET A 92 -16.80 -6.27 4.56
N ASP A 93 -16.40 -5.07 4.97
CA ASP A 93 -17.18 -3.83 4.93
C ASP A 93 -16.22 -2.62 4.82
N ASP A 94 -16.78 -1.43 4.61
CA ASP A 94 -16.03 -0.19 4.38
C ASP A 94 -15.58 0.50 5.69
N SER A 95 -15.51 -0.22 6.81
CA SER A 95 -15.09 0.32 8.11
C SER A 95 -13.76 -0.29 8.62
N PRO A 96 -12.98 0.46 9.43
CA PRO A 96 -11.77 -0.09 10.05
C PRO A 96 -12.10 -1.23 11.02
N LYS A 97 -11.25 -2.25 11.05
CA LYS A 97 -11.43 -3.44 11.90
C LYS A 97 -10.27 -3.61 12.86
N PHE A 98 -10.57 -3.80 14.13
CA PHE A 98 -9.56 -4.13 15.13
C PHE A 98 -9.07 -5.56 14.95
N ILE A 99 -7.77 -5.77 15.14
CA ILE A 99 -7.15 -7.09 15.16
C ILE A 99 -7.17 -7.59 16.60
N ASP A 100 -7.64 -8.82 16.82
CA ASP A 100 -7.68 -9.40 18.16
C ASP A 100 -6.27 -9.59 18.74
N GLU A 101 -6.19 -9.61 20.06
CA GLU A 101 -4.91 -9.70 20.77
C GLU A 101 -4.09 -10.94 20.39
N GLY A 102 -4.73 -12.11 20.26
CA GLY A 102 -4.05 -13.35 19.94
C GLY A 102 -3.38 -13.30 18.56
N THR A 103 -4.11 -12.80 17.55
CA THR A 103 -3.59 -12.59 16.20
C THR A 103 -2.52 -11.50 16.18
N ARG A 104 -2.74 -10.39 16.89
CA ARG A 104 -1.76 -9.30 17.03
C ARG A 104 -0.42 -9.80 17.57
N LEU A 105 -0.43 -10.55 18.67
CA LEU A 105 0.80 -11.08 19.29
C LEU A 105 1.56 -12.05 18.36
N LYS A 106 0.85 -12.82 17.54
CA LYS A 106 1.49 -13.66 16.50
C LYS A 106 2.16 -12.80 15.43
N ILE A 107 1.46 -11.80 14.92
CA ILE A 107 1.98 -10.87 13.91
C ILE A 107 3.20 -10.12 14.44
N GLN A 108 3.18 -9.68 15.70
CA GLN A 108 4.33 -9.02 16.32
C GLN A 108 5.58 -9.89 16.28
N LYS A 109 5.47 -11.17 16.66
CA LYS A 109 6.58 -12.12 16.60
C LYS A 109 7.10 -12.34 15.18
N LEU A 110 6.19 -12.41 14.20
CA LEU A 110 6.55 -12.54 12.78
C LEU A 110 7.24 -11.30 12.21
N ALA A 111 6.99 -10.12 12.79
CA ALA A 111 7.56 -8.85 12.32
C ALA A 111 8.98 -8.59 12.82
N GLU A 112 9.43 -9.25 13.89
CA GLU A 112 10.77 -9.04 14.48
C GLU A 112 11.93 -9.08 13.46
N PRO A 113 11.97 -10.01 12.49
CA PRO A 113 13.05 -10.05 11.51
C PRO A 113 13.15 -8.80 10.62
N LEU A 114 12.10 -7.98 10.50
CA LEU A 114 12.12 -6.72 9.73
C LEU A 114 13.09 -5.68 10.31
N PHE A 115 13.50 -5.84 11.57
CA PHE A 115 14.44 -4.98 12.27
C PHE A 115 15.87 -5.55 12.31
N SER A 116 16.11 -6.67 11.63
CA SER A 116 17.42 -7.32 11.51
C SER A 116 18.19 -6.87 10.26
N ASP A 117 19.51 -7.06 10.26
CA ASP A 117 20.39 -6.61 9.17
C ASP A 117 20.34 -7.46 7.89
N SER A 118 19.89 -8.72 7.98
CA SER A 118 20.11 -9.73 6.94
C SER A 118 18.85 -10.30 6.31
N LEU A 119 17.68 -9.68 6.49
CA LEU A 119 16.43 -10.23 5.95
C LEU A 119 16.42 -10.22 4.40
N SER A 120 16.27 -11.39 3.79
CA SER A 120 16.17 -11.56 2.32
C SER A 120 14.74 -11.31 1.82
N CYS A 121 14.60 -11.08 0.51
CA CYS A 121 13.29 -10.95 -0.13
C CYS A 121 12.41 -12.20 0.05
N GLU A 122 13.02 -13.40 -0.02
CA GLU A 122 12.31 -14.66 0.17
C GLU A 122 11.73 -14.77 1.59
N LEU A 123 12.54 -14.50 2.62
CA LEU A 123 12.09 -14.53 4.00
C LEU A 123 11.04 -13.44 4.28
N ALA A 124 11.23 -12.23 3.73
CA ALA A 124 10.25 -11.15 3.86
C ALA A 124 8.89 -11.55 3.22
N ARG A 125 8.91 -12.23 2.08
CA ARG A 125 7.69 -12.75 1.43
C ARG A 125 7.02 -13.85 2.27
N ASN A 126 7.81 -14.72 2.88
CA ASN A 126 7.28 -15.74 3.79
C ASN A 126 6.62 -15.12 5.03
N ILE A 127 7.23 -14.08 5.61
CA ILE A 127 6.65 -13.30 6.72
C ILE A 127 5.35 -12.64 6.27
N TYR A 128 5.35 -11.96 5.12
CA TYR A 128 4.16 -11.34 4.55
C TYR A 128 2.99 -12.33 4.44
N ASN A 129 3.24 -13.50 3.82
CA ASN A 129 2.22 -14.52 3.64
C ASN A 129 1.72 -15.09 4.97
N GLN A 130 2.62 -15.37 5.94
CA GLN A 130 2.23 -15.87 7.26
C GLN A 130 1.37 -14.87 8.05
N ILE A 131 1.66 -13.57 7.93
CA ILE A 131 0.84 -12.52 8.54
C ILE A 131 -0.55 -12.50 7.91
N LEU A 132 -0.65 -12.54 6.57
CA LEU A 132 -1.95 -12.59 5.90
C LEU A 132 -2.75 -13.85 6.25
N SER A 133 -2.10 -15.01 6.34
CA SER A 133 -2.74 -16.25 6.80
C SER A 133 -3.22 -16.17 8.25
N SER A 134 -2.52 -15.42 9.11
CA SER A 134 -2.95 -15.18 10.49
C SER A 134 -4.22 -14.32 10.57
N LEU A 135 -4.49 -13.51 9.55
CA LEU A 135 -5.67 -12.64 9.46
C LEU A 135 -6.85 -13.31 8.75
N GLY A 136 -6.67 -14.48 8.11
CA GLY A 136 -7.75 -15.22 7.48
C GLY A 136 -7.31 -16.54 6.81
N SER A 137 -8.12 -17.58 6.96
CA SER A 137 -7.64 -18.97 6.80
C SER A 137 -7.72 -19.63 5.40
N GLU A 138 -8.46 -19.15 4.38
CA GLU A 138 -8.60 -19.92 3.11
C GLU A 138 -8.81 -19.11 1.81
N THR A 139 -7.97 -19.31 0.78
CA THR A 139 -7.92 -18.61 -0.54
C THR A 139 -9.22 -18.73 -1.36
N ILE A 140 -9.96 -17.64 -1.57
CA ILE A 140 -11.11 -17.57 -2.48
C ILE A 140 -10.76 -16.52 -3.53
N PRO A 141 -10.50 -16.90 -4.78
CA PRO A 141 -10.24 -15.96 -5.85
C PRO A 141 -11.40 -14.96 -6.01
N LYS A 142 -11.11 -13.66 -6.00
CA LYS A 142 -12.09 -12.67 -6.43
C LYS A 142 -12.23 -12.78 -7.94
N LYS A 143 -13.39 -13.24 -8.41
CA LYS A 143 -13.74 -13.21 -9.83
C LYS A 143 -14.05 -11.77 -10.21
N TYR A 144 -13.17 -11.18 -11.01
CA TYR A 144 -13.40 -9.88 -11.62
C TYR A 144 -14.23 -10.06 -12.88
N ASP A 145 -14.86 -8.97 -13.32
CA ASP A 145 -15.36 -8.93 -14.69
C ASP A 145 -14.18 -9.10 -15.65
N HIS A 146 -14.27 -10.08 -16.55
CA HIS A 146 -13.20 -10.41 -17.49
C HIS A 146 -12.73 -9.20 -18.31
N ARG A 147 -13.65 -8.29 -18.64
CA ARG A 147 -13.33 -7.05 -19.37
C ARG A 147 -12.39 -6.16 -18.55
N ILE A 148 -12.60 -6.10 -17.24
CA ILE A 148 -11.76 -5.33 -16.32
C ILE A 148 -10.40 -6.01 -16.16
N GLU A 149 -10.33 -7.34 -16.11
CA GLU A 149 -9.06 -8.09 -16.12
C GLU A 149 -8.22 -7.77 -17.35
N MET A 150 -8.82 -7.80 -18.54
CA MET A 150 -8.15 -7.44 -19.80
C MET A 150 -7.64 -6.00 -19.79
N VAL A 151 -8.46 -5.06 -19.32
CA VAL A 151 -8.07 -3.64 -19.19
C VAL A 151 -6.89 -3.46 -18.23
N ILE A 152 -6.91 -4.13 -17.08
CA ILE A 152 -5.81 -4.08 -16.10
C ILE A 152 -4.53 -4.62 -16.72
N GLN A 153 -4.60 -5.75 -17.40
CA GLN A 153 -3.45 -6.34 -18.09
C GLN A 153 -2.88 -5.34 -19.11
N LYS A 154 -3.75 -4.69 -19.90
CA LYS A 154 -3.31 -3.67 -20.84
C LYS A 154 -2.64 -2.47 -20.17
N ILE A 155 -3.18 -2.02 -19.03
CA ILE A 155 -2.59 -0.93 -18.25
C ILE A 155 -1.18 -1.30 -17.80
N LYS A 156 -0.98 -2.52 -17.28
CA LYS A 156 0.33 -3.01 -16.83
C LYS A 156 1.36 -3.06 -17.95
N GLU A 157 0.94 -3.42 -19.16
CA GLU A 157 1.81 -3.45 -20.35
C GLU A 157 2.19 -2.06 -20.87
N LYS A 158 1.28 -1.08 -20.76
CA LYS A 158 1.50 0.26 -21.32
C LYS A 158 2.17 1.23 -20.35
N ILE A 159 1.85 1.16 -19.06
CA ILE A 159 2.35 2.13 -18.08
C ILE A 159 3.88 2.08 -18.03
N PRO A 160 4.62 3.20 -18.01
CA PRO A 160 4.21 4.59 -17.71
C PRO A 160 3.57 5.37 -18.87
N ASN A 161 3.49 4.82 -20.08
CA ASN A 161 2.97 5.53 -21.24
C ASN A 161 1.48 5.91 -21.06
N PRO A 162 1.01 7.01 -21.71
CA PRO A 162 -0.40 7.38 -21.68
C PRO A 162 -1.31 6.25 -22.16
N VAL A 163 -2.44 6.11 -21.46
CA VAL A 163 -3.53 5.21 -21.83
C VAL A 163 -4.79 6.07 -21.90
N THR A 164 -5.52 6.00 -23.02
CA THR A 164 -6.73 6.81 -23.18
C THR A 164 -7.97 6.05 -22.70
N LEU A 165 -9.02 6.77 -22.30
CA LEU A 165 -10.29 6.15 -21.94
C LEU A 165 -10.91 5.40 -23.13
N THR A 166 -10.77 5.95 -24.33
CA THR A 166 -11.26 5.33 -25.57
C THR A 166 -10.61 3.98 -25.79
N GLU A 167 -9.27 3.90 -25.73
CA GLU A 167 -8.52 2.64 -25.88
C GLU A 167 -8.98 1.57 -24.88
N LEU A 168 -9.18 1.95 -23.62
CA LEU A 168 -9.63 1.00 -22.59
C LEU A 168 -11.09 0.57 -22.75
N SER A 169 -11.95 1.50 -23.19
CA SER A 169 -13.35 1.20 -23.44
C SER A 169 -13.53 0.25 -24.62
N GLU A 170 -12.72 0.40 -25.68
CA GLU A 170 -12.70 -0.49 -26.85
C GLU A 170 -12.31 -1.92 -26.46
N ILE A 171 -11.30 -2.09 -25.60
CA ILE A 171 -10.90 -3.40 -25.06
C ILE A 171 -12.06 -4.07 -24.31
N SER A 172 -12.83 -3.28 -23.56
CA SER A 172 -13.97 -3.78 -22.80
C SER A 172 -15.24 -4.01 -23.63
N GLY A 173 -15.28 -3.53 -24.88
CA GLY A 173 -16.44 -3.65 -25.77
C GLY A 173 -17.68 -2.88 -25.32
N ILE A 174 -17.54 -1.85 -24.48
CA ILE A 174 -18.65 -1.05 -23.93
C ILE A 174 -18.31 0.45 -24.01
N SER A 175 -19.32 1.31 -23.92
CA SER A 175 -19.12 2.77 -23.95
C SER A 175 -18.21 3.24 -22.80
N THR A 176 -17.53 4.37 -23.00
CA THR A 176 -16.61 4.98 -22.02
C THR A 176 -17.25 5.18 -20.65
N ASP A 177 -18.49 5.66 -20.63
CA ASP A 177 -19.21 5.92 -19.38
C ASP A 177 -19.52 4.60 -18.66
N ARG A 178 -20.03 3.60 -19.39
CA ARG A 178 -20.32 2.28 -18.81
C ARG A 178 -19.05 1.61 -18.32
N PHE A 179 -17.95 1.74 -19.05
CA PHE A 179 -16.64 1.25 -18.64
C PHE A 179 -16.17 1.90 -17.34
N MET A 180 -16.29 3.22 -17.20
CA MET A 180 -15.90 3.92 -15.97
C MET A 180 -16.71 3.46 -14.75
N HIS A 181 -18.01 3.25 -14.92
CA HIS A 181 -18.86 2.66 -13.87
C HIS A 181 -18.43 1.23 -13.53
N LEU A 182 -18.29 0.37 -14.54
CA LEU A 182 -17.90 -1.02 -14.36
C LEU A 182 -16.52 -1.16 -13.69
N PHE A 183 -15.57 -0.33 -14.10
CA PHE A 183 -14.23 -0.29 -13.52
C PHE A 183 -14.33 0.07 -12.04
N LYS A 184 -15.02 1.17 -11.70
CA LYS A 184 -15.18 1.60 -10.30
C LYS A 184 -15.90 0.55 -9.45
N GLU A 185 -16.94 -0.10 -9.98
CA GLU A 185 -17.66 -1.18 -9.29
C GLU A 185 -16.76 -2.38 -8.99
N ASN A 186 -15.93 -2.79 -9.95
CA ASN A 186 -15.02 -3.92 -9.78
C ASN A 186 -13.83 -3.59 -8.86
N MET A 187 -13.29 -2.39 -9.03
CA MET A 187 -12.01 -1.96 -8.44
C MET A 187 -12.17 -1.20 -7.12
N GLY A 188 -13.37 -0.72 -6.81
CA GLY A 188 -13.64 0.16 -5.66
C GLY A 188 -13.11 1.59 -5.82
N ILE A 189 -12.34 1.89 -6.88
CA ILE A 189 -11.77 3.22 -7.13
C ILE A 189 -11.91 3.67 -8.57
N PRO A 190 -11.93 4.99 -8.84
CA PRO A 190 -11.84 5.52 -10.19
C PRO A 190 -10.54 5.11 -10.89
N LEU A 191 -10.61 4.81 -12.19
CA LEU A 191 -9.46 4.45 -13.03
C LEU A 191 -8.28 5.42 -12.88
N ARG A 192 -8.54 6.73 -12.86
CA ARG A 192 -7.49 7.73 -12.68
C ARG A 192 -6.68 7.53 -11.39
N GLN A 193 -7.34 7.17 -10.29
CA GLN A 193 -6.64 6.91 -9.04
C GLN A 193 -5.81 5.62 -9.12
N TYR A 194 -6.32 4.60 -9.81
CA TYR A 194 -5.59 3.36 -10.06
C TYR A 194 -4.32 3.62 -10.88
N LEU A 195 -4.42 4.40 -11.96
CA LEU A 195 -3.24 4.78 -12.77
C LEU A 195 -2.21 5.56 -11.95
N LEU A 196 -2.64 6.51 -11.11
CA LEU A 196 -1.72 7.22 -10.23
C LEU A 196 -1.04 6.29 -9.22
N TRP A 197 -1.76 5.32 -8.67
CA TRP A 197 -1.22 4.30 -7.77
C TRP A 197 -0.10 3.48 -8.46
N GLN A 198 -0.35 3.00 -9.67
CA GLN A 198 0.66 2.29 -10.46
C GLN A 198 1.91 3.16 -10.72
N ARG A 199 1.71 4.43 -11.10
CA ARG A 199 2.81 5.37 -11.35
C ARG A 199 3.64 5.64 -10.10
N LEU A 200 3.02 5.68 -8.91
CA LEU A 200 3.76 5.84 -7.66
C LEU A 200 4.70 4.68 -7.38
N HIS A 201 4.28 3.44 -7.65
CA HIS A 201 5.16 2.26 -7.50
C HIS A 201 6.35 2.31 -8.46
N ILE A 202 6.13 2.73 -9.71
CA ILE A 202 7.22 2.95 -10.68
C ILE A 202 8.17 4.04 -10.19
N ALA A 203 7.65 5.18 -9.74
CA ALA A 203 8.46 6.28 -9.21
C ALA A 203 9.26 5.84 -7.98
N ALA A 204 8.65 5.06 -7.07
CA ALA A 204 9.33 4.54 -5.90
C ALA A 204 10.49 3.61 -6.27
N LYS A 205 10.29 2.72 -7.25
CA LYS A 205 11.33 1.83 -7.77
C LYS A 205 12.50 2.61 -8.38
N LEU A 206 12.20 3.62 -9.19
CA LEU A 206 13.22 4.47 -9.82
C LEU A 206 14.02 5.28 -8.80
N LEU A 207 13.33 5.90 -7.82
CA LEU A 207 13.98 6.64 -6.74
C LEU A 207 14.92 5.74 -5.93
N GLN A 208 14.50 4.50 -5.65
CA GLN A 208 15.36 3.53 -4.97
C GLN A 208 16.53 3.07 -5.83
N GLY A 209 16.37 3.04 -7.16
CA GLY A 209 17.42 2.78 -8.13
C GLY A 209 18.46 3.91 -8.26
N GLY A 210 18.29 5.02 -7.53
CA GLY A 210 19.21 6.15 -7.52
C GLY A 210 18.81 7.32 -8.43
N GLU A 211 17.67 7.21 -9.13
CA GLU A 211 17.16 8.33 -9.92
C GLU A 211 16.77 9.51 -9.04
N ASN A 212 17.00 10.72 -9.53
CA ASN A 212 16.51 11.92 -8.85
C ASN A 212 14.99 12.09 -9.06
N LEU A 213 14.37 12.93 -8.23
CA LEU A 213 12.92 13.16 -8.25
C LEU A 213 12.40 13.65 -9.61
N THR A 214 13.19 14.45 -10.34
CA THR A 214 12.87 14.90 -11.70
C THR A 214 12.75 13.74 -12.65
N THR A 215 13.81 12.95 -12.77
CA THR A 215 13.86 11.81 -13.70
C THR A 215 12.78 10.80 -13.34
N ALA A 216 12.66 10.44 -12.06
CA ALA A 216 11.64 9.51 -11.59
C ALA A 216 10.21 10.02 -11.89
N SER A 217 9.95 11.33 -11.77
CA SER A 217 8.63 11.89 -12.07
C SER A 217 8.25 11.74 -13.55
N HIS A 218 9.14 12.10 -14.48
CA HIS A 218 8.86 12.00 -15.90
C HIS A 218 8.81 10.54 -16.37
N ALA A 219 9.77 9.72 -15.94
CA ALA A 219 9.81 8.30 -16.28
C ALA A 219 8.60 7.53 -15.73
N ALA A 220 8.05 7.91 -14.58
CA ALA A 220 6.80 7.33 -14.07
C ALA A 220 5.54 7.92 -14.70
N GLY A 221 5.64 8.89 -15.62
CA GLY A 221 4.49 9.48 -16.32
C GLY A 221 3.75 10.57 -15.51
N PHE A 222 4.41 11.23 -14.56
CA PHE A 222 3.91 12.48 -13.95
C PHE A 222 4.27 13.69 -14.82
N SER A 223 3.49 14.76 -14.68
CA SER A 223 3.76 16.03 -15.38
C SER A 223 5.04 16.69 -14.92
N ASP A 224 5.34 16.59 -13.62
CA ASP A 224 6.45 17.24 -12.95
C ASP A 224 6.67 16.65 -11.54
N GLN A 225 7.76 17.05 -10.91
CA GLN A 225 8.15 16.64 -9.56
C GLN A 225 7.14 17.03 -8.48
N ALA A 226 6.50 18.19 -8.63
CA ALA A 226 5.55 18.69 -7.64
C ALA A 226 4.26 17.87 -7.70
N HIS A 227 3.83 17.43 -8.88
CA HIS A 227 2.72 16.52 -9.07
C HIS A 227 3.03 15.13 -8.49
N LEU A 228 4.22 14.56 -8.73
CA LEU A 228 4.66 13.33 -8.07
C LEU A 228 4.61 13.49 -6.54
N SER A 229 5.24 14.55 -6.01
CA SER A 229 5.32 14.78 -4.56
C SER A 229 3.96 14.96 -3.89
N ARG A 230 3.06 15.75 -4.49
CA ARG A 230 1.69 15.92 -4.01
C ARG A 230 0.92 14.61 -4.03
N THR A 231 1.08 13.82 -5.09
CA THR A 231 0.38 12.54 -5.24
C THR A 231 0.90 11.51 -4.23
N PHE A 232 2.22 11.42 -4.07
CA PHE A 232 2.85 10.54 -3.09
C PHE A 232 2.41 10.88 -1.67
N LYS A 233 2.43 12.18 -1.30
CA LYS A 233 1.92 12.65 0.00
C LYS A 233 0.43 12.34 0.18
N LYS A 234 -0.39 12.55 -0.84
CA LYS A 234 -1.83 12.29 -0.78
C LYS A 234 -2.16 10.81 -0.63
N MET A 235 -1.33 9.90 -1.14
CA MET A 235 -1.57 8.46 -1.09
C MET A 235 -0.84 7.75 0.04
N PHE A 236 0.40 8.11 0.39
CA PHE A 236 1.14 7.48 1.48
C PHE A 236 1.14 8.30 2.78
N GLY A 237 0.59 9.51 2.76
CA GLY A 237 0.61 10.42 3.90
C GLY A 237 1.99 11.02 4.22
N VAL A 238 3.03 10.66 3.47
CA VAL A 238 4.40 11.14 3.66
C VAL A 238 5.06 11.46 2.32
N LYS A 239 6.16 12.23 2.34
CA LYS A 239 6.95 12.51 1.14
C LYS A 239 7.81 11.30 0.75
N PRO A 240 8.17 11.14 -0.54
CA PRO A 240 9.02 10.03 -0.99
C PRO A 240 10.32 9.90 -0.19
N SER A 241 10.96 11.04 0.14
CA SER A 241 12.22 11.07 0.89
C SER A 241 12.12 10.49 2.31
N LEU A 242 10.95 10.58 2.94
CA LEU A 242 10.72 9.98 4.25
C LEU A 242 10.33 8.50 4.13
N PHE A 243 9.57 8.17 3.09
CA PHE A 243 9.08 6.81 2.84
C PHE A 243 10.19 5.84 2.39
N LEU A 244 11.12 6.31 1.56
CA LEU A 244 12.21 5.51 0.99
C LEU A 244 13.58 5.85 1.61
N GLY A 245 13.62 6.78 2.57
CA GLY A 245 14.86 7.34 3.08
C GLY A 245 15.62 6.40 4.03
N SER A 246 16.94 6.40 3.92
CA SER A 246 17.84 5.69 4.86
C SER A 246 17.89 6.31 6.27
N GLN A 247 17.32 7.51 6.45
CA GLN A 247 17.19 8.14 7.76
C GLN A 247 16.18 7.39 8.64
N SER A 248 15.05 6.99 8.07
CA SER A 248 13.96 6.26 8.74
C SER A 248 14.10 4.75 8.61
N LEU A 249 14.70 4.26 7.52
CA LEU A 249 14.78 2.84 7.20
C LEU A 249 16.22 2.35 7.14
N ARG A 250 16.41 1.10 7.56
CA ARG A 250 17.67 0.36 7.45
C ARG A 250 17.86 -0.16 6.02
N LYS A 251 16.79 -0.65 5.42
CA LYS A 251 16.81 -1.33 4.12
C LYS A 251 15.52 -1.05 3.35
N VAL A 252 15.65 -0.82 2.05
CA VAL A 252 14.54 -0.73 1.10
C VAL A 252 14.83 -1.72 -0.02
N CYS A 253 13.95 -2.69 -0.22
CA CYS A 253 14.10 -3.73 -1.24
C CYS A 253 12.88 -3.80 -2.14
N PHE A 254 13.13 -3.79 -3.45
CA PHE A 254 12.14 -4.12 -4.47
C PHE A 254 12.39 -5.56 -4.89
N CYS A 255 11.56 -6.48 -4.39
CA CYS A 255 11.70 -7.91 -4.64
C CYS A 255 11.03 -8.24 -5.98
N GLU A 256 11.75 -8.94 -6.84
CA GLU A 256 11.17 -9.53 -8.05
C GLU A 256 10.21 -10.65 -7.67
N ASP A 257 9.14 -10.81 -8.45
CA ASP A 257 8.10 -11.81 -8.23
C ASP A 257 8.62 -13.25 -8.35
#